data_AF-A0A5C0ARC0-F1
#
_entry.id   AF-A0A5C0ARC0-F1
#
_cell.length_a   1.000
_cell.length_b   1.000
_cell.length_c   1.000
_cell.angle_alpha   90.00
_cell.angle_beta   90.00
_cell.angle_gamma   90.00
#
_symmetry.space_group_name_H-M   'P 1'
#
loop_
_entity.id
_entity.type
_entity.pdbx_description
1 polymer ?
#
loop_
_entity_poly.entity_id
_entity_poly.type
_entity_poly.pdbx_seq_one_letter_code
_entity_poly.pdbx_strand_id
1 'polypeptide(L)'
;MDCIDALNSAAQARSHDVFRAPHVGCSSPLSWSRMLVRQVANVFDLMEYFERRRRPATLAEISDDLDWPRSSTFNLVGTIVEKGYLYEPRPRGGYYPTPRWLALAQSIAEAEPLPDEVQAAVAEIAEKTGETTAVSAVTGVHAMFLLVIESRHSVRYHARVGDRVPLYASSAGRAILAQLTPAARQALYRKMDFAPFSETTPTNADVIERELAEAEVRGFHQSASEYTPDLAGVSLPLVVGARNLSVVVAGPTSRCLERRPATAAIMIEALGRHGLGTDKPKRGQKG
;
A
#
# COMPACT_ATOMS: atom_id res chain seq x y z
N MET A 1 24.27 -8.38 9.04
CA MET A 1 23.97 -8.00 7.65
C MET A 1 22.48 -8.11 7.58
N ASP A 2 21.84 -7.00 7.92
CA ASP A 2 20.51 -7.01 8.50
C ASP A 2 19.48 -7.22 7.40
N CYS A 3 18.34 -7.84 7.74
CA CYS A 3 17.30 -8.19 6.77
C CYS A 3 16.81 -6.94 5.99
N ILE A 4 16.88 -5.77 6.63
CA ILE A 4 16.62 -4.44 6.06
C ILE A 4 17.64 -4.08 4.97
N ASP A 5 18.93 -4.35 5.16
CA ASP A 5 19.96 -4.12 4.14
C ASP A 5 19.82 -5.11 2.98
N ALA A 6 19.36 -6.34 3.22
CA ALA A 6 19.09 -7.30 2.15
C ALA A 6 17.87 -6.91 1.31
N LEU A 7 16.80 -6.39 1.93
CA LEU A 7 15.61 -5.88 1.24
C LEU A 7 15.89 -4.57 0.51
N ASN A 8 16.64 -3.63 1.13
CA ASN A 8 17.07 -2.39 0.49
C ASN A 8 18.12 -2.64 -0.61
N SER A 9 19.06 -3.56 -0.41
CA SER A 9 20.05 -3.94 -1.43
C SER A 9 19.42 -4.71 -2.60
N ALA A 10 18.41 -5.55 -2.35
CA ALA A 10 17.63 -6.18 -3.42
C ALA A 10 16.78 -5.17 -4.21
N ALA A 11 16.29 -4.09 -3.56
CA ALA A 11 15.62 -2.97 -4.21
C ALA A 11 16.59 -2.07 -4.98
N GLN A 12 17.80 -1.82 -4.47
CA GLN A 12 18.82 -0.99 -5.12
C GLN A 12 19.48 -1.70 -6.32
N ALA A 13 19.79 -3.00 -6.21
CA ALA A 13 20.60 -3.75 -7.17
C ALA A 13 19.85 -4.18 -8.45
N ARG A 14 18.52 -4.02 -8.52
CA ARG A 14 17.72 -4.45 -9.69
C ARG A 14 17.02 -3.29 -10.43
N SER A 15 17.50 -2.06 -10.22
CA SER A 15 17.03 -0.88 -10.94
C SER A 15 17.79 -0.59 -12.24
N HIS A 16 18.72 -1.47 -12.64
CA HIS A 16 19.36 -1.43 -13.95
C HIS A 16 18.63 -2.39 -14.90
N ASP A 17 18.10 -1.85 -16.00
CA ASP A 17 17.54 -2.54 -17.18
C ASP A 17 16.06 -2.97 -17.26
N VAL A 18 15.12 -2.31 -16.56
CA VAL A 18 13.70 -2.35 -16.97
C VAL A 18 13.01 -0.99 -16.77
N PHE A 19 13.43 0.04 -17.52
CA PHE A 19 12.71 1.33 -17.56
C PHE A 19 12.37 1.72 -18.99
N ARG A 20 11.38 1.02 -19.56
CA ARG A 20 10.65 1.50 -20.74
C ARG A 20 9.27 0.86 -20.82
N ALA A 21 8.34 1.33 -20.00
CA ALA A 21 6.91 1.15 -20.25
C ALA A 21 6.17 2.44 -19.82
N PRO A 22 5.27 2.98 -20.65
CA PRO A 22 4.47 4.14 -20.29
C PRO A 22 3.55 3.79 -19.11
N HIS A 23 3.38 4.75 -18.21
CA HIS A 23 2.47 4.68 -17.08
C HIS A 23 1.02 4.50 -17.56
N VAL A 24 0.56 3.25 -17.66
CA VAL A 24 -0.88 2.93 -17.63
C VAL A 24 -1.21 2.57 -16.19
N GLY A 25 -1.33 3.62 -15.37
CA GLY A 25 -1.94 3.51 -14.05
C GLY A 25 -3.41 3.12 -14.22
N CYS A 26 -3.91 2.27 -13.33
CA CYS A 26 -5.33 2.07 -13.16
C CYS A 26 -5.92 3.33 -12.49
N SER A 27 -6.01 4.42 -13.25
CA SER A 27 -6.71 5.64 -12.86
C SER A 27 -8.19 5.44 -13.16
N SER A 28 -8.94 4.79 -12.27
CA SER A 28 -10.38 4.97 -12.25
C SER A 28 -10.68 6.39 -11.75
N PRO A 29 -11.36 7.24 -12.53
CA PRO A 29 -11.62 8.63 -12.17
C PRO A 29 -12.83 8.69 -11.22
N LEU A 30 -12.62 8.38 -9.95
CA LEU A 30 -13.51 8.90 -8.92
C LEU A 30 -12.94 10.25 -8.49
N SER A 31 -13.67 11.32 -8.77
CA SER A 31 -13.28 12.69 -8.44
C SER A 31 -13.11 12.83 -6.93
N TRP A 32 -11.87 12.78 -6.48
CA TRP A 32 -11.48 13.06 -5.10
C TRP A 32 -11.51 14.56 -4.86
N SER A 33 -12.69 15.18 -4.88
CA SER A 33 -12.87 16.55 -4.41
C SER A 33 -12.92 16.59 -2.88
N ARG A 34 -11.85 16.14 -2.24
CA ARG A 34 -11.39 16.72 -0.98
C ARG A 34 -10.42 17.83 -1.36
N MET A 35 -10.55 19.01 -0.75
CA MET A 35 -9.73 20.19 -0.99
C MET A 35 -8.23 19.84 -1.08
N LEU A 36 -7.75 19.61 -2.30
CA LEU A 36 -6.35 19.35 -2.59
C LEU A 36 -5.62 20.68 -2.41
N VAL A 37 -4.84 20.81 -1.33
CA VAL A 37 -4.02 22.00 -1.13
C VAL A 37 -2.85 21.90 -2.09
N ARG A 38 -2.95 22.61 -3.22
CA ARG A 38 -2.02 22.48 -4.35
C ARG A 38 -0.54 22.68 -3.95
N GLN A 39 -0.27 23.58 -3.02
CA GLN A 39 1.10 23.79 -2.53
C GLN A 39 1.68 22.55 -1.85
N VAL A 40 0.87 21.77 -1.14
CA VAL A 40 1.30 20.51 -0.50
C VAL A 40 1.52 19.42 -1.55
N ALA A 41 0.61 19.31 -2.53
CA ALA A 41 0.75 18.38 -3.64
C ALA A 41 2.05 18.63 -4.43
N ASN A 42 2.34 19.89 -4.73
CA ASN A 42 3.55 20.28 -5.44
C ASN A 42 4.84 19.87 -4.70
N VAL A 43 4.85 19.80 -3.36
CA VAL A 43 6.03 19.30 -2.63
C VAL A 43 6.29 17.83 -2.98
N PHE A 44 5.25 17.00 -2.99
CA PHE A 44 5.36 15.58 -3.36
C PHE A 44 5.75 15.42 -4.83
N ASP A 45 5.08 16.14 -5.73
CA ASP A 45 5.38 16.12 -7.17
C ASP A 45 6.83 16.50 -7.46
N LEU A 46 7.38 17.49 -6.74
CA LEU A 46 8.79 17.89 -6.86
C LEU A 46 9.75 16.79 -6.41
N MET A 47 9.39 16.05 -5.35
CA MET A 47 10.22 14.95 -4.89
C MET A 47 10.19 13.76 -5.85
N GLU A 48 9.02 13.43 -6.38
CA GLU A 48 8.89 12.42 -7.43
C GLU A 48 9.59 12.84 -8.73
N TYR A 49 9.61 14.13 -9.04
CA TYR A 49 10.39 14.67 -10.14
C TYR A 49 11.89 14.39 -9.97
N PHE A 50 12.46 14.66 -8.79
CA PHE A 50 13.87 14.36 -8.53
C PHE A 50 14.17 12.87 -8.47
N GLU A 51 13.23 12.04 -7.98
CA GLU A 51 13.34 10.57 -7.99
C GLU A 51 13.50 10.04 -9.42
N ARG A 52 12.67 10.51 -10.36
CA ARG A 52 12.77 10.16 -11.77
C ARG A 52 14.00 10.76 -12.44
N ARG A 53 14.33 12.02 -12.13
CA ARG A 53 15.39 12.78 -12.82
C ARG A 53 16.79 12.39 -12.38
N ARG A 54 17.01 12.06 -11.10
CA ARG A 54 18.31 11.65 -10.49
C ARG A 54 19.48 12.59 -10.76
N ARG A 55 19.23 13.87 -11.02
CA ARG A 55 20.23 14.93 -11.19
C ARG A 55 19.68 16.30 -10.78
N PRO A 56 20.53 17.29 -10.46
CA PRO A 56 20.09 18.65 -10.16
C PRO A 56 19.24 19.27 -11.28
N ALA A 57 18.36 20.19 -10.89
CA ALA A 57 17.48 20.90 -11.82
C ALA A 57 17.43 22.40 -11.47
N THR A 58 17.57 23.24 -12.49
CA THR A 58 17.36 24.68 -12.35
C THR A 58 15.88 25.00 -12.13
N LEU A 59 15.57 26.20 -11.62
CA LEU A 59 14.17 26.64 -11.49
C LEU A 59 13.41 26.63 -12.82
N ALA A 60 14.09 26.96 -13.92
CA ALA A 60 13.49 26.93 -15.25
C ALA A 60 13.10 25.50 -15.65
N GLU A 61 14.03 24.55 -15.50
CA GLU A 61 13.75 23.13 -15.79
C GLU A 61 12.62 22.58 -14.91
N ILE A 62 12.60 22.90 -13.61
CA ILE A 62 11.51 22.46 -12.71
C ILE A 62 10.18 23.07 -13.16
N SER A 63 10.17 24.36 -13.51
CA SER A 63 8.96 25.08 -13.96
C SER A 63 8.41 24.49 -15.26
N ASP A 64 9.30 24.22 -16.21
CA ASP A 64 8.94 23.74 -17.55
C ASP A 64 8.54 22.25 -17.52
N ASP A 65 9.28 21.40 -16.80
CA ASP A 65 9.03 19.96 -16.72
C ASP A 65 7.75 19.62 -15.93
N LEU A 66 7.36 20.46 -14.97
CA LEU A 66 6.16 20.25 -14.12
C LEU A 66 4.97 21.13 -14.53
N ASP A 67 5.12 21.95 -15.58
CA ASP A 67 4.10 22.93 -16.03
C ASP A 67 3.61 23.84 -14.88
N TRP A 68 4.56 24.37 -14.11
CA TRP A 68 4.29 25.27 -12.99
C TRP A 68 4.61 26.72 -13.34
N PRO A 69 3.85 27.70 -12.81
CA PRO A 69 4.21 29.11 -12.95
C PRO A 69 5.57 29.42 -12.28
N ARG A 70 6.46 30.13 -12.99
CA ARG A 70 7.81 30.46 -12.51
C ARG A 70 7.85 31.08 -11.11
N SER A 71 6.92 31.99 -10.80
CA SER A 71 6.85 32.64 -9.49
C SER A 71 6.46 31.65 -8.38
N SER A 72 5.53 30.73 -8.65
CA SER A 72 5.16 29.65 -7.73
C SER A 72 6.30 28.66 -7.52
N THR A 73 7.00 28.27 -8.60
CA THR A 73 8.19 27.40 -8.53
C THR A 73 9.28 28.03 -7.69
N PHE A 74 9.58 29.33 -7.91
CA PHE A 74 10.56 30.07 -7.12
C PHE A 74 10.22 30.07 -5.62
N ASN A 75 8.98 30.41 -5.26
CA ASN A 75 8.55 30.45 -3.86
C ASN A 75 8.61 29.07 -3.21
N LEU A 76 8.15 28.02 -3.90
CA LEU A 76 8.15 26.65 -3.38
C LEU A 76 9.57 26.14 -3.17
N VAL A 77 10.43 26.23 -4.20
CA VAL A 77 11.83 25.77 -4.11
C VAL A 77 12.59 26.59 -3.08
N GLY A 78 12.43 27.92 -3.08
CA GLY A 78 13.04 28.79 -2.06
C GLY A 78 12.65 28.40 -0.64
N THR A 79 11.37 28.10 -0.40
CA THR A 79 10.89 27.62 0.91
C THR A 79 11.56 26.30 1.31
N ILE A 80 11.64 25.34 0.39
CA ILE A 80 12.22 24.01 0.68
C ILE A 80 13.74 24.10 0.91
N VAL A 81 14.42 25.01 0.21
CA VAL A 81 15.84 25.35 0.46
C VAL A 81 16.02 25.98 1.84
N GLU A 82 15.20 26.96 2.21
CA GLU A 82 15.24 27.60 3.54
C GLU A 82 15.01 26.58 4.67
N LYS A 83 14.16 25.56 4.43
CA LYS A 83 13.95 24.45 5.37
C LYS A 83 15.05 23.38 5.34
N GLY A 84 16.06 23.50 4.49
CA GLY A 84 17.23 22.61 4.41
C GLY A 84 16.98 21.28 3.71
N TYR A 85 15.90 21.18 2.92
CA TYR A 85 15.52 19.96 2.19
C TYR A 85 15.98 19.96 0.73
N LEU A 86 16.32 21.13 0.18
CA LEU A 86 17.01 21.29 -1.09
C LEU A 86 18.29 22.09 -0.87
N TYR A 87 19.29 21.84 -1.69
CA TYR A 87 20.50 22.64 -1.76
C TYR A 87 20.95 22.78 -3.21
N GLU A 88 21.87 23.72 -3.45
CA GLU A 88 22.52 23.90 -4.74
C GLU A 88 23.90 23.21 -4.69
N PRO A 89 24.10 22.05 -5.37
CA PRO A 89 25.35 21.31 -5.25
C PRO A 89 26.55 22.02 -5.90
N ARG A 90 26.29 22.91 -6.86
CA ARG A 90 27.30 23.73 -7.55
C ARG A 90 26.69 25.10 -7.84
N PRO A 91 27.45 26.19 -7.76
CA PRO A 91 26.94 27.52 -8.09
C PRO A 91 26.33 27.55 -9.51
N ARG A 92 25.08 28.01 -9.61
CA ARG A 92 24.26 28.03 -10.84
C ARG A 92 24.00 26.65 -11.45
N GLY A 93 24.20 25.59 -10.68
CA GLY A 93 24.06 24.19 -11.11
C GLY A 93 22.68 23.59 -10.90
N GLY A 94 21.75 24.36 -10.32
CA GLY A 94 20.40 23.90 -9.97
C GLY A 94 20.31 23.29 -8.59
N TYR A 95 19.09 22.92 -8.20
CA TYR A 95 18.74 22.40 -6.88
C TYR A 95 18.66 20.88 -6.88
N TYR A 96 18.94 20.28 -5.73
CA TYR A 96 18.78 18.83 -5.53
C TYR A 96 18.37 18.50 -4.07
N PRO A 97 17.65 17.40 -3.83
CA PRO A 97 17.32 16.93 -2.48
C PRO A 97 18.55 16.69 -1.61
N THR A 98 18.48 17.13 -0.35
CA THR A 98 19.51 16.83 0.64
C THR A 98 19.29 15.44 1.25
N PRO A 99 20.31 14.81 1.86
CA PRO A 99 20.14 13.57 2.63
C PRO A 99 19.17 13.67 3.82
N ARG A 100 18.73 14.88 4.19
CA ARG A 100 17.78 15.11 5.28
C ARG A 100 16.45 14.38 5.08
N TRP A 101 16.01 14.22 3.84
CA TRP A 101 14.80 13.45 3.51
C TRP A 101 14.91 12.00 3.99
N LEU A 102 16.05 11.36 3.72
CA LEU A 102 16.30 9.98 4.12
C LEU A 102 16.38 9.85 5.64
N ALA A 103 17.13 10.74 6.30
CA ALA A 103 17.24 10.74 7.76
C ALA A 103 15.86 10.92 8.44
N LEU A 104 15.02 11.82 7.92
CA LEU A 104 13.66 12.02 8.42
C LEU A 104 12.81 10.75 8.26
N ALA A 105 12.83 10.14 7.06
CA ALA A 105 12.07 8.93 6.79
C ALA A 105 12.53 7.76 7.67
N GLN A 106 13.84 7.58 7.86
CA GLN A 106 14.43 6.56 8.72
C GLN A 106 13.99 6.74 10.18
N SER A 107 14.12 7.94 10.74
CA SER A 107 13.69 8.19 12.13
C SER A 107 12.19 7.95 12.35
N ILE A 108 11.35 8.23 11.36
CA ILE A 108 9.91 7.93 11.43
C ILE A 108 9.67 6.42 11.36
N ALA A 109 10.34 5.72 10.45
CA ALA A 109 10.19 4.28 10.28
C ALA A 109 10.67 3.48 11.51
N GLU A 110 11.75 3.93 12.16
CA GLU A 110 12.29 3.34 13.38
C GLU A 110 11.34 3.50 14.58
N ALA A 111 10.50 4.53 14.59
CA ALA A 111 9.57 4.78 15.69
C ALA A 111 8.38 3.80 15.71
N GLU A 112 7.97 3.29 14.55
CA GLU A 112 6.83 2.36 14.44
C GLU A 112 7.03 1.30 13.33
N PRO A 113 8.04 0.43 13.45
CA PRO A 113 8.38 -0.52 12.39
C PRO A 113 7.27 -1.57 12.18
N LEU A 114 7.18 -2.09 10.96
CA LEU A 114 6.58 -3.41 10.74
C LEU A 114 7.56 -4.45 11.28
N PRO A 115 7.14 -5.37 12.18
CA PRO A 115 8.04 -6.35 12.78
C PRO A 115 8.74 -7.18 11.71
N ASP A 116 9.99 -7.56 11.97
CA ASP A 116 10.79 -8.37 11.04
C ASP A 116 10.12 -9.70 10.73
N GLU A 117 9.39 -10.28 11.70
CA GLU A 117 8.61 -11.51 11.53
C GLU A 117 7.51 -11.33 10.48
N VAL A 118 6.86 -10.16 10.43
CA VAL A 118 5.83 -9.84 9.42
C VAL A 118 6.47 -9.73 8.05
N GLN A 119 7.60 -9.04 7.96
CA GLN A 119 8.32 -8.89 6.68
C GLN A 119 8.80 -10.24 6.15
N ALA A 120 9.35 -11.09 7.03
CA ALA A 120 9.82 -12.43 6.69
C ALA A 120 8.67 -13.35 6.25
N ALA A 121 7.54 -13.33 6.97
CA ALA A 121 6.36 -14.10 6.59
C ALA A 121 5.82 -13.69 5.21
N VAL A 122 5.74 -12.38 4.95
CA VAL A 122 5.25 -11.84 3.67
C VAL A 122 6.19 -12.19 2.51
N ALA A 123 7.51 -12.09 2.73
CA ALA A 123 8.51 -12.50 1.75
C ALA A 123 8.39 -13.99 1.40
N GLU A 124 8.20 -14.82 2.42
CA GLU A 124 8.00 -16.24 2.20
C GLU A 124 6.69 -16.57 1.48
N ILE A 125 5.59 -15.93 1.85
CA ILE A 125 4.30 -16.11 1.17
C ILE A 125 4.42 -15.71 -0.30
N ALA A 126 5.07 -14.58 -0.58
CA ALA A 126 5.30 -14.13 -1.95
C ALA A 126 6.13 -15.15 -2.76
N GLU A 127 7.19 -15.70 -2.16
CA GLU A 127 8.04 -16.70 -2.82
C GLU A 127 7.28 -18.02 -3.07
N LYS A 128 6.52 -18.51 -2.09
CA LYS A 128 5.75 -19.77 -2.19
C LYS A 128 4.57 -19.66 -3.16
N THR A 129 3.91 -18.51 -3.22
CA THR A 129 2.72 -18.30 -4.07
C THR A 129 3.08 -17.86 -5.48
N GLY A 130 4.17 -17.11 -5.63
CA GLY A 130 4.56 -16.43 -6.88
C GLY A 130 3.74 -15.18 -7.19
N GLU A 131 2.81 -14.79 -6.30
CA GLU A 131 1.83 -13.74 -6.54
C GLU A 131 2.10 -12.50 -5.67
N THR A 132 1.50 -11.38 -6.07
CA THR A 132 1.68 -10.12 -5.35
C THR A 132 1.11 -10.26 -3.94
N THR A 133 1.98 -10.05 -2.94
CA THR A 133 1.64 -10.18 -1.53
C THR A 133 1.80 -8.83 -0.83
N ALA A 134 0.83 -8.42 -0.02
CA ALA A 134 0.87 -7.13 0.64
C ALA A 134 0.36 -7.18 2.08
N VAL A 135 0.84 -6.25 2.91
CA VAL A 135 0.28 -5.95 4.23
C VAL A 135 -0.50 -4.65 4.13
N SER A 136 -1.69 -4.59 4.72
CA SER A 136 -2.48 -3.35 4.75
C SER A 136 -2.98 -2.99 6.15
N ALA A 137 -3.21 -1.70 6.36
CA ALA A 137 -3.86 -1.14 7.55
C ALA A 137 -5.10 -0.32 7.18
N VAL A 138 -6.00 -0.14 8.15
CA VAL A 138 -7.20 0.70 7.96
C VAL A 138 -6.83 2.18 7.83
N THR A 139 -7.40 2.86 6.84
CA THR A 139 -7.37 4.32 6.71
C THR A 139 -8.73 4.85 6.27
N GLY A 140 -9.46 5.47 7.19
CA GLY A 140 -10.86 5.86 6.95
C GLY A 140 -11.71 4.65 6.53
N VAL A 141 -12.24 4.69 5.31
CA VAL A 141 -13.06 3.61 4.71
C VAL A 141 -12.28 2.72 3.72
N HIS A 142 -10.95 2.74 3.77
CA HIS A 142 -10.06 1.99 2.90
C HIS A 142 -9.06 1.13 3.68
N ALA A 143 -8.47 0.14 3.02
CA ALA A 143 -7.22 -0.49 3.41
C ALA A 143 -6.08 0.15 2.60
N MET A 144 -5.01 0.56 3.27
CA MET A 144 -3.80 1.11 2.65
C MET A 144 -2.66 0.10 2.73
N PHE A 145 -1.97 -0.16 1.62
CA PHE A 145 -0.81 -1.04 1.63
C PHE A 145 0.39 -0.38 2.31
N LEU A 146 0.95 -1.06 3.30
CA LEU A 146 2.14 -0.66 4.04
C LEU A 146 3.40 -1.38 3.56
N LEU A 147 3.24 -2.61 3.08
CA LEU A 147 4.30 -3.45 2.51
C LEU A 147 3.72 -4.13 1.28
N VAL A 148 4.48 -4.16 0.18
CA VAL A 148 4.12 -4.90 -1.03
C VAL A 148 5.36 -5.64 -1.54
N ILE A 149 5.20 -6.92 -1.81
CA ILE A 149 6.14 -7.73 -2.60
C ILE A 149 5.42 -8.10 -3.88
N GLU A 150 5.84 -7.45 -4.97
CA GLU A 150 5.21 -7.62 -6.27
C GLU A 150 5.55 -8.99 -6.88
N SER A 151 4.58 -9.62 -7.55
CA SER A 151 4.81 -10.86 -8.31
C SER A 151 5.92 -10.71 -9.34
N ARG A 152 6.67 -11.79 -9.59
CA ARG A 152 7.68 -11.86 -10.65
C ARG A 152 7.11 -12.14 -12.04
N HIS A 153 5.80 -12.40 -12.15
CA HIS A 153 5.16 -12.68 -13.44
C HIS A 153 5.06 -11.42 -14.31
N SER A 154 5.09 -11.60 -15.64
CA SER A 154 4.87 -10.50 -16.59
C SER A 154 3.45 -9.94 -16.48
N VAL A 155 2.46 -10.82 -16.39
CA VAL A 155 1.05 -10.47 -16.11
C VAL A 155 0.77 -10.70 -14.63
N ARG A 156 0.55 -9.60 -13.90
CA ARG A 156 0.43 -9.59 -12.45
C ARG A 156 -0.44 -8.45 -11.95
N TYR A 157 -0.86 -8.55 -10.69
CA TYR A 157 -1.42 -7.41 -9.98
C TYR A 157 -0.30 -6.45 -9.57
N HIS A 158 -0.34 -5.24 -10.13
CA HIS A 158 0.60 -4.18 -9.77
C HIS A 158 -0.03 -3.31 -8.67
N ALA A 159 0.51 -3.45 -7.46
CA ALA A 159 0.17 -2.66 -6.28
C ALA A 159 1.43 -1.97 -5.73
N ARG A 160 1.25 -0.83 -5.07
CA ARG A 160 2.32 -0.05 -4.45
C ARG A 160 2.02 0.25 -2.99
N VAL A 161 3.08 0.46 -2.21
CA VAL A 161 2.95 1.03 -0.88
C VAL A 161 2.26 2.39 -0.98
N GLY A 162 1.27 2.62 -0.12
CA GLY A 162 0.43 3.83 -0.13
C GLY A 162 -0.85 3.72 -0.95
N ASP A 163 -0.95 2.75 -1.88
CA ASP A 163 -2.20 2.49 -2.61
C ASP A 163 -3.31 2.11 -1.63
N ARG A 164 -4.55 2.44 -2.02
CA ARG A 164 -5.75 2.24 -1.20
C ARG A 164 -6.78 1.42 -1.95
N VAL A 165 -7.38 0.46 -1.25
CA VAL A 165 -8.51 -0.32 -1.75
C VAL A 165 -9.72 -0.17 -0.81
N PRO A 166 -10.96 -0.16 -1.32
CA PRO A 166 -12.15 0.00 -0.48
C PRO A 166 -12.28 -1.15 0.53
N LEU A 167 -12.67 -0.85 1.77
CA LEU A 167 -12.83 -1.89 2.79
C LEU A 167 -13.92 -2.91 2.42
N TYR A 168 -14.97 -2.47 1.70
CA TYR A 168 -16.11 -3.31 1.35
C TYR A 168 -15.91 -4.16 0.09
N ALA A 169 -15.04 -3.73 -0.84
CA ALA A 169 -14.87 -4.37 -2.15
C ALA A 169 -13.54 -5.12 -2.29
N SER A 170 -12.82 -5.34 -1.19
CA SER A 170 -11.55 -6.05 -1.19
C SER A 170 -11.47 -7.10 -0.08
N SER A 171 -10.79 -8.20 -0.37
CA SER A 171 -10.47 -9.23 0.63
C SER A 171 -9.60 -8.69 1.76
N ALA A 172 -8.61 -7.83 1.45
CA ALA A 172 -7.78 -7.14 2.44
C ALA A 172 -8.62 -6.26 3.38
N GLY A 173 -9.57 -5.51 2.81
CA GLY A 173 -10.51 -4.69 3.57
C GLY A 173 -11.40 -5.49 4.50
N ARG A 174 -11.99 -6.58 3.99
CA ARG A 174 -12.83 -7.48 4.79
C ARG A 174 -12.06 -8.18 5.90
N ALA A 175 -10.81 -8.59 5.66
CA ALA A 175 -9.94 -9.12 6.71
C ALA A 175 -9.67 -8.12 7.84
N ILE A 176 -9.57 -6.83 7.53
CA ILE A 176 -9.47 -5.78 8.56
C ILE A 176 -10.81 -5.58 9.28
N LEU A 177 -11.93 -5.52 8.55
CA LEU A 177 -13.27 -5.39 9.14
C LEU A 177 -13.58 -6.54 10.09
N ALA A 178 -13.15 -7.77 9.76
CA ALA A 178 -13.34 -8.94 10.60
C ALA A 178 -12.75 -8.75 12.00
N GLN A 179 -11.64 -8.02 12.14
CA GLN A 179 -10.96 -7.74 13.42
C GLN A 179 -11.67 -6.70 14.29
N LEU A 180 -12.56 -5.89 13.71
CA LEU A 180 -13.26 -4.83 14.42
C LEU A 180 -14.46 -5.35 15.23
N THR A 181 -14.87 -4.59 16.24
CA THR A 181 -16.14 -4.83 16.92
C THR A 181 -17.31 -4.50 16.00
N PRO A 182 -18.50 -5.10 16.19
CA PRO A 182 -19.70 -4.76 15.42
C PRO A 182 -20.00 -3.25 15.44
N ALA A 183 -19.87 -2.60 16.61
CA ALA A 183 -20.06 -1.15 16.73
C ALA A 183 -19.07 -0.34 15.87
N ALA A 184 -17.80 -0.74 15.84
CA ALA A 184 -16.79 -0.07 15.02
C ALA A 184 -17.02 -0.29 13.51
N ARG A 185 -17.43 -1.50 13.09
CA ARG A 185 -17.85 -1.75 11.69
C ARG A 185 -19.04 -0.89 11.30
N GLN A 186 -20.07 -0.83 12.13
CA GLN A 186 -21.26 0.00 11.88
C GLN A 186 -20.94 1.49 11.78
N ALA A 187 -19.97 1.99 12.55
CA ALA A 187 -19.51 3.37 12.42
C ALA A 187 -18.77 3.65 11.10
N LEU A 188 -18.08 2.64 10.55
CA LEU A 188 -17.42 2.73 9.24
C LEU A 188 -18.43 2.64 8.09
N TYR A 189 -19.39 1.73 8.15
CA TYR A 189 -20.40 1.55 7.11
C TYR A 189 -21.22 2.82 6.87
N ARG A 190 -21.56 3.59 7.91
CA ARG A 190 -22.25 4.88 7.78
C ARG A 190 -21.46 5.95 7.02
N LYS A 191 -20.15 5.75 6.85
CA LYS A 191 -19.24 6.65 6.12
C LYS A 191 -18.89 6.12 4.74
N MET A 192 -19.28 4.89 4.42
CA MET A 192 -19.01 4.26 3.14
C MET A 192 -20.06 4.66 2.12
N ASP A 193 -19.58 4.94 0.91
CA ASP A 193 -20.40 4.91 -0.29
C ASP A 193 -20.15 3.56 -0.97
N PHE A 194 -21.18 2.71 -1.01
CA PHE A 194 -21.13 1.37 -1.59
C PHE A 194 -21.26 1.43 -3.13
N ALA A 195 -20.40 2.23 -3.75
CA ALA A 195 -20.32 2.38 -5.19
C ALA A 195 -19.98 1.05 -5.86
N PRO A 196 -20.76 0.60 -6.87
CA PRO A 196 -20.46 -0.63 -7.58
C PRO A 196 -19.25 -0.41 -8.51
N PHE A 197 -18.24 -1.28 -8.39
CA PHE A 197 -17.09 -1.33 -9.31
C PHE A 197 -17.26 -2.45 -10.35
N SER A 198 -18.04 -3.47 -10.02
CA SER A 198 -18.39 -4.62 -10.85
C SER A 198 -19.75 -5.18 -10.42
N GLU A 199 -20.25 -6.17 -11.15
CA GLU A 199 -21.47 -6.91 -10.80
C GLU A 199 -21.35 -7.70 -9.48
N THR A 200 -20.12 -7.98 -9.04
CA THR A 200 -19.85 -8.74 -7.82
C THR A 200 -19.55 -7.85 -6.60
N THR A 201 -19.51 -6.52 -6.78
CA THR A 201 -19.21 -5.59 -5.68
C THR A 201 -20.30 -5.66 -4.60
N PRO A 202 -19.94 -5.83 -3.31
CA PRO A 202 -20.89 -5.71 -2.21
C PRO A 202 -21.55 -4.32 -2.18
N THR A 203 -22.87 -4.27 -2.22
CA THR A 203 -23.64 -3.02 -2.37
C THR A 203 -24.20 -2.46 -1.06
N ASN A 204 -24.04 -3.18 0.06
CA ASN A 204 -24.48 -2.72 1.38
C ASN A 204 -23.77 -3.48 2.52
N ALA A 205 -23.97 -2.98 3.75
CA ALA A 205 -23.38 -3.55 4.96
C ALA A 205 -23.80 -5.01 5.23
N ASP A 206 -25.05 -5.38 4.95
CA ASP A 206 -25.57 -6.73 5.24
C ASP A 206 -24.90 -7.80 4.37
N VAL A 207 -24.58 -7.46 3.11
CA VAL A 207 -23.78 -8.33 2.23
C VAL A 207 -22.41 -8.58 2.83
N ILE A 208 -21.74 -7.52 3.32
CA ILE A 208 -20.41 -7.62 3.89
C ILE A 208 -20.44 -8.44 5.17
N GLU A 209 -21.38 -8.19 6.08
CA GLU A 209 -21.48 -8.96 7.33
C GLU A 209 -21.71 -10.46 7.07
N ARG A 210 -22.50 -10.81 6.04
CA ARG A 210 -22.65 -12.21 5.60
C ARG A 210 -21.33 -12.77 5.08
N GLU A 211 -20.60 -12.04 4.24
CA GLU A 211 -19.30 -12.49 3.73
C GLU A 211 -18.25 -12.63 4.84
N LEU A 212 -18.28 -11.77 5.86
CA LEU A 212 -17.43 -11.90 7.04
C LEU A 212 -17.75 -13.18 7.81
N ALA A 213 -19.04 -13.50 8.00
CA ALA A 213 -19.46 -14.73 8.67
C ALA A 213 -19.07 -15.98 7.88
N GLU A 214 -19.22 -15.96 6.55
CA GLU A 214 -18.79 -17.06 5.69
C GLU A 214 -17.26 -17.23 5.70
N ALA A 215 -16.51 -16.13 5.71
CA ALA A 215 -15.04 -16.16 5.78
C ALA A 215 -14.54 -16.74 7.10
N GLU A 216 -15.22 -16.46 8.22
CA GLU A 216 -14.91 -17.04 9.53
C GLU A 216 -15.01 -18.57 9.50
N VAL A 217 -16.08 -19.12 8.90
CA VAL A 217 -16.26 -20.57 8.76
C VAL A 217 -15.22 -21.17 7.80
N ARG A 218 -14.89 -20.44 6.73
CA ARG A 218 -13.93 -20.87 5.70
C ARG A 218 -12.47 -20.80 6.15
N GLY A 219 -12.16 -19.94 7.13
CA GLY A 219 -10.83 -19.66 7.63
C GLY A 219 -10.03 -18.61 6.85
N PHE A 220 -10.63 -17.95 5.84
CA PHE A 220 -9.98 -16.88 5.08
C PHE A 220 -10.98 -15.97 4.36
N HIS A 221 -10.57 -14.73 4.11
CA HIS A 221 -11.30 -13.79 3.26
C HIS A 221 -10.87 -13.92 1.80
N GLN A 222 -11.78 -13.71 0.87
CA GLN A 222 -11.50 -13.86 -0.55
C GLN A 222 -12.28 -12.87 -1.39
N SER A 223 -11.68 -12.37 -2.48
CA SER A 223 -12.33 -11.51 -3.46
C SER A 223 -12.21 -12.11 -4.86
N ALA A 224 -13.24 -11.92 -5.68
CA ALA A 224 -13.24 -12.33 -7.08
C ALA A 224 -13.86 -11.22 -7.93
N SER A 225 -13.01 -10.35 -8.48
CA SER A 225 -13.39 -9.24 -9.36
C SER A 225 -14.28 -8.15 -8.76
N GLU A 226 -14.44 -8.11 -7.44
CA GLU A 226 -15.31 -7.15 -6.74
C GLU A 226 -14.89 -5.69 -6.92
N TYR A 227 -13.59 -5.39 -6.90
CA TYR A 227 -13.04 -4.03 -7.06
C TYR A 227 -12.29 -3.84 -8.38
N THR A 228 -11.48 -4.82 -8.76
CA THR A 228 -10.68 -4.78 -9.97
C THR A 228 -11.08 -5.98 -10.85
N PRO A 229 -11.52 -5.75 -12.10
CA PRO A 229 -11.81 -6.83 -13.04
C PRO A 229 -10.63 -7.81 -13.15
N ASP A 230 -10.94 -9.09 -13.34
CA ASP A 230 -9.94 -10.16 -13.51
C ASP A 230 -8.94 -10.33 -12.34
N LEU A 231 -9.21 -9.76 -11.17
CA LEU A 231 -8.39 -9.92 -9.98
C LEU A 231 -9.06 -10.85 -8.97
N ALA A 232 -8.33 -11.86 -8.50
CA ALA A 232 -8.71 -12.67 -7.35
C ALA A 232 -7.70 -12.50 -6.22
N GLY A 233 -8.18 -12.54 -4.98
CA GLY A 233 -7.33 -12.37 -3.80
C GLY A 233 -7.79 -13.21 -2.63
N VAL A 234 -6.84 -13.54 -1.77
CA VAL A 234 -7.03 -14.21 -0.47
C VAL A 234 -6.39 -13.35 0.60
N SER A 235 -7.09 -13.14 1.70
CA SER A 235 -6.59 -12.35 2.82
C SER A 235 -6.85 -13.01 4.16
N LEU A 236 -5.92 -12.77 5.08
CA LEU A 236 -6.03 -13.16 6.48
C LEU A 236 -5.93 -11.91 7.38
N PRO A 237 -6.66 -11.89 8.50
CA PRO A 237 -6.42 -10.91 9.54
C PRO A 237 -5.02 -11.09 10.14
N LEU A 238 -4.36 -9.98 10.47
CA LEU A 238 -3.04 -9.97 11.09
C LEU A 238 -3.04 -8.92 12.21
N VAL A 239 -2.96 -9.37 13.47
CA VAL A 239 -2.89 -8.47 14.62
C VAL A 239 -1.43 -8.31 15.05
N VAL A 240 -0.93 -7.07 15.06
CA VAL A 240 0.44 -6.75 15.48
C VAL A 240 0.39 -5.68 16.57
N GLY A 241 0.58 -6.10 17.83
CA GLY A 241 0.37 -5.22 18.98
C GLY A 241 -1.06 -4.69 19.01
N ALA A 242 -1.22 -3.37 18.92
CA ALA A 242 -2.53 -2.72 18.85
C ALA A 242 -3.07 -2.52 17.42
N ARG A 243 -2.31 -2.93 16.38
CA ARG A 243 -2.65 -2.70 14.97
C ARG A 243 -3.46 -3.86 14.41
N ASN A 244 -4.59 -3.53 13.81
CA ASN A 244 -5.36 -4.46 12.97
C ASN A 244 -4.88 -4.30 11.52
N LEU A 245 -4.07 -5.26 11.07
CA LEU A 245 -3.53 -5.33 9.72
C LEU A 245 -4.21 -6.48 8.96
N SER A 246 -3.97 -6.58 7.66
CA SER A 246 -4.22 -7.81 6.93
C SER A 246 -3.05 -8.16 6.05
N VAL A 247 -2.89 -9.46 5.77
CA VAL A 247 -2.01 -9.96 4.70
C VAL A 247 -2.88 -10.42 3.57
N VAL A 248 -2.58 -9.98 2.35
CA VAL A 248 -3.30 -10.35 1.12
C VAL A 248 -2.32 -10.95 0.11
N VAL A 249 -2.76 -12.00 -0.57
CA VAL A 249 -2.15 -12.50 -1.82
C VAL A 249 -3.16 -12.28 -2.93
N ALA A 250 -2.77 -11.57 -3.99
CA ALA A 250 -3.64 -11.26 -5.10
C ALA A 250 -2.94 -11.37 -6.46
N GLY A 251 -3.71 -11.78 -7.47
CA GLY A 251 -3.25 -11.93 -8.83
C GLY A 251 -4.40 -12.22 -9.80
N PRO A 252 -4.10 -12.44 -11.09
CA PRO A 252 -5.10 -12.70 -12.11
C PRO A 252 -6.02 -13.88 -11.74
N THR A 253 -7.33 -13.73 -11.98
CA THR A 253 -8.34 -14.77 -11.73
C THR A 253 -7.96 -16.11 -12.34
N SER A 254 -7.39 -16.09 -13.55
CA SER A 254 -6.93 -17.28 -14.28
C SER A 254 -5.92 -18.15 -13.53
N ARG A 255 -5.14 -17.58 -12.59
CA ARG A 255 -4.20 -18.33 -11.74
C ARG A 255 -4.68 -18.45 -10.31
N CYS A 256 -5.29 -17.41 -9.77
CA CYS A 256 -5.52 -17.28 -8.34
C CYS A 256 -6.90 -17.79 -7.90
N LEU A 257 -7.94 -17.76 -8.75
CA LEU A 257 -9.32 -17.98 -8.33
C LEU A 257 -9.54 -19.39 -7.76
N GLU A 258 -9.09 -20.43 -8.47
CA GLU A 258 -9.22 -21.82 -8.00
C GLU A 258 -8.16 -22.19 -6.95
N ARG A 259 -7.06 -21.45 -6.88
CA ARG A 259 -5.98 -21.69 -5.91
C ARG A 259 -6.23 -21.09 -4.53
N ARG A 260 -7.33 -20.33 -4.34
CA ARG A 260 -7.59 -19.60 -3.08
C ARG A 260 -7.43 -20.45 -1.81
N PRO A 261 -7.98 -21.67 -1.70
CA PRO A 261 -7.80 -22.49 -0.50
C PRO A 261 -6.34 -22.90 -0.26
N ALA A 262 -5.61 -23.26 -1.33
CA ALA A 262 -4.20 -23.62 -1.24
C ALA A 262 -3.33 -22.40 -0.87
N THR A 263 -3.62 -21.23 -1.44
CA THR A 263 -2.98 -19.96 -1.08
C THR A 263 -3.23 -19.61 0.38
N ALA A 264 -4.46 -19.75 0.88
CA ALA A 264 -4.78 -19.53 2.29
C ALA A 264 -3.97 -20.45 3.21
N ALA A 265 -3.84 -21.74 2.87
CA ALA A 265 -3.04 -22.68 3.64
C ALA A 265 -1.55 -22.28 3.69
N ILE A 266 -0.96 -21.85 2.57
CA ILE A 266 0.41 -21.32 2.51
C ILE A 266 0.56 -20.10 3.43
N MET A 267 -0.41 -19.19 3.39
CA MET A 267 -0.39 -17.98 4.22
C MET A 267 -0.47 -18.33 5.71
N ILE A 268 -1.39 -19.21 6.12
CA ILE A 268 -1.54 -19.65 7.52
C ILE A 268 -0.25 -20.32 8.02
N GLU A 269 0.32 -21.23 7.22
CA GLU A 269 1.55 -21.94 7.57
C GLU A 269 2.74 -20.99 7.73
N ALA A 270 2.90 -20.02 6.81
CA ALA A 270 3.94 -19.02 6.89
C ALA A 270 3.76 -18.11 8.12
N LEU A 271 2.57 -17.54 8.33
CA LEU A 271 2.30 -16.71 9.50
C LEU A 271 2.59 -17.47 10.81
N GLY A 272 2.13 -18.72 10.92
CA GLY A 272 2.38 -19.57 12.09
C GLY A 272 3.87 -19.83 12.35
N ARG A 273 4.67 -20.09 11.32
CA ARG A 273 6.13 -20.31 11.47
C ARG A 273 6.89 -19.07 11.93
N HIS A 274 6.39 -17.89 11.60
CA HIS A 274 6.93 -16.61 12.08
C HIS A 274 6.28 -16.13 13.39
N GLY A 275 5.50 -16.99 14.07
CA GLY A 275 4.88 -16.67 15.37
C GLY A 275 3.72 -15.66 15.29
N LEU A 276 3.17 -15.43 14.09
CA LEU A 276 2.09 -14.50 13.84
C LEU A 276 0.75 -15.24 13.87
N GLY A 277 -0.09 -14.91 14.85
CA GLY A 277 -1.44 -15.43 14.95
C GLY A 277 -2.41 -14.68 14.03
N THR A 278 -3.38 -15.41 13.47
CA THR A 278 -4.55 -14.84 12.78
C THR A 278 -5.72 -14.60 13.74
N ASP A 279 -5.63 -15.04 14.99
CA ASP A 279 -6.70 -14.91 15.98
C ASP A 279 -6.77 -13.51 16.58
N LYS A 280 -8.00 -13.03 16.80
CA LYS A 280 -8.24 -11.86 17.64
C LYS A 280 -7.66 -12.10 19.03
N PRO A 281 -6.99 -11.11 19.67
CA PRO A 281 -6.71 -11.21 21.09
C PRO A 281 -8.04 -11.43 21.83
N LYS A 282 -8.11 -12.50 22.63
CA LYS A 282 -9.28 -12.83 23.46
C LYS A 282 -9.58 -11.63 24.36
N ARG A 283 -10.54 -10.79 23.97
CA ARG A 283 -11.05 -9.71 24.82
C ARG A 283 -11.86 -10.35 25.95
N GLY A 284 -11.22 -10.56 27.10
CA GLY A 284 -11.91 -11.03 28.29
C GLY A 284 -11.02 -11.64 29.37
N GLN A 285 -10.16 -10.82 30.00
CA GLN A 285 -9.85 -10.97 31.42
C GLN A 285 -9.53 -9.57 31.96
N LYS A 286 -10.56 -8.91 32.48
CA LYS A 286 -10.38 -7.80 33.41
C LYS A 286 -9.86 -8.41 34.71
N GLY A 287 -8.65 -8.02 35.11
CA GLY A 287 -8.29 -7.89 36.53
C GLY A 287 -8.66 -6.49 36.99
#